data_AF-A0A0G1MXR4-F1
#
_entry.id   AF-A0A0G1MXR4-F1
#
_cell.length_a   1.000
_cell.length_b   1.000
_cell.length_c   1.000
_cell.angle_alpha   90.00
_cell.angle_beta   90.00
_cell.angle_gamma   90.00
#
_symmetry.space_group_name_H-M   'P 1'
#
loop_
_entity.id
_entity.type
_entity.pdbx_description
1 polymer ?
#
loop_
_entity_poly.entity_id
_entity_poly.type
_entity_poly.pdbx_seq_one_letter_code
_entity_poly.pdbx_strand_id
1 'polypeptide(L)'
;MSIFLARWKFSLSHKKDSSDFIWDLGAWIIMGALVGARLGHVFFYSWPYFSKHLGEIFRVWDGGMSSFGGFIGGALAFWIFVRLQKVDFWQAAEAVLWAFPFAMIVGRVGCAFIHDHPGRLTSLAFGVQYPGGARFDLGILEIFALAPLAVAFFILRKKEYKTPVFSIATLLYYGVTRFFLDFLRAIDVAGADARYAGLTPAQYGSMVLVVIGCVLIGLLRKRGAKK
;
A
#
# COMPACT_ATOMS: atom_id res chain seq x y z
N MET A 1 13.51 -6.17 -0.52
CA MET A 1 13.95 -5.09 0.42
C MET A 1 13.00 -4.95 1.62
N SER A 2 11.69 -4.75 1.42
CA SER A 2 10.72 -4.51 2.50
C SER A 2 10.54 -5.67 3.48
N ILE A 3 10.56 -6.93 3.01
CA ILE A 3 10.46 -8.10 3.90
C ILE A 3 11.70 -8.23 4.80
N PHE A 4 12.90 -7.94 4.27
CA PHE A 4 14.13 -7.89 5.08
C PHE A 4 14.05 -6.83 6.19
N LEU A 5 13.50 -5.67 5.85
CA LEU A 5 13.25 -4.60 6.79
C LEU A 5 12.24 -5.06 7.86
N ALA A 6 11.05 -5.56 7.46
CA ALA A 6 10.05 -6.05 8.39
C ALA A 6 10.63 -7.11 9.34
N ARG A 7 11.44 -8.04 8.81
CA ARG A 7 12.15 -9.07 9.58
C ARG A 7 13.06 -8.44 10.61
N TRP A 8 13.88 -7.48 10.19
CA TRP A 8 14.81 -6.83 11.10
C TRP A 8 14.08 -6.15 12.25
N LYS A 9 13.00 -5.40 11.97
CA LYS A 9 12.19 -4.77 13.03
C LYS A 9 11.54 -5.80 13.95
N PHE A 10 11.01 -6.88 13.40
CA PHE A 10 10.37 -7.95 14.19
C PHE A 10 11.38 -8.70 15.06
N SER A 11 12.59 -8.96 14.54
CA SER A 11 13.69 -9.58 15.29
C SER A 11 14.18 -8.74 16.47
N LEU A 12 14.07 -7.41 16.40
CA LEU A 12 14.39 -6.53 17.52
C LEU A 12 13.43 -6.68 18.70
N SER A 13 12.21 -7.19 18.46
CA SER A 13 11.19 -7.39 19.49
C SER A 13 10.98 -8.86 19.89
N HIS A 14 11.62 -9.83 19.23
CA HIS A 14 11.51 -11.28 19.55
C HIS A 14 12.84 -12.04 19.42
N LYS A 15 13.25 -12.75 20.49
CA LYS A 15 14.52 -13.50 20.61
C LYS A 15 14.53 -14.93 20.07
N LYS A 16 13.41 -15.52 19.60
CA LYS A 16 13.37 -16.91 19.10
C LYS A 16 12.49 -17.03 17.85
N ASP A 17 13.02 -17.68 16.79
CA ASP A 17 12.42 -17.97 15.47
C ASP A 17 11.65 -16.87 14.74
N SER A 18 11.96 -15.60 15.02
CA SER A 18 11.39 -14.41 14.34
C SER A 18 11.79 -14.28 12.86
N SER A 19 12.79 -15.06 12.44
CA SER A 19 13.35 -15.12 11.09
C SER A 19 12.33 -15.58 10.06
N ASP A 20 11.75 -16.76 10.30
CA ASP A 20 11.03 -17.52 9.29
C ASP A 20 9.59 -17.02 9.22
N PHE A 21 9.02 -16.64 10.36
CA PHE A 21 7.69 -16.03 10.45
C PHE A 21 7.50 -14.85 9.50
N ILE A 22 8.46 -13.91 9.40
CA ILE A 22 8.30 -12.73 8.53
C ILE A 22 8.49 -13.07 7.06
N TRP A 23 9.33 -14.06 6.75
CA TRP A 23 9.45 -14.57 5.38
C TRP A 23 8.16 -15.23 4.93
N ASP A 24 7.62 -16.10 5.76
CA ASP A 24 6.35 -16.79 5.51
C ASP A 24 5.22 -15.78 5.42
N LEU A 25 5.14 -14.81 6.33
CA LEU A 25 4.14 -13.75 6.29
C LEU A 25 4.26 -12.94 4.99
N GLY A 26 5.47 -12.57 4.60
CA GLY A 26 5.72 -11.85 3.35
C GLY A 26 5.28 -12.65 2.13
N ALA A 27 5.60 -13.94 2.08
CA ALA A 27 5.19 -14.85 1.02
C ALA A 27 3.65 -14.98 0.97
N TRP A 28 2.99 -15.14 2.11
CA TRP A 28 1.53 -15.19 2.20
C TRP A 28 0.88 -13.90 1.69
N ILE A 29 1.39 -12.73 2.08
CA ILE A 29 0.86 -11.44 1.61
C ILE A 29 1.05 -11.31 0.09
N ILE A 30 2.22 -11.66 -0.44
CA ILE A 30 2.49 -11.58 -1.89
C ILE A 30 1.58 -12.52 -2.66
N MET A 31 1.46 -13.77 -2.22
CA MET A 31 0.60 -14.76 -2.87
C MET A 31 -0.87 -14.37 -2.80
N GLY A 32 -1.33 -13.93 -1.63
CA GLY A 32 -2.68 -13.42 -1.43
C GLY A 32 -2.97 -12.21 -2.31
N ALA A 33 -2.02 -11.28 -2.43
CA ALA A 33 -2.16 -10.12 -3.29
C ALA A 33 -2.16 -10.48 -4.78
N LEU A 34 -1.33 -11.42 -5.22
CA LEU A 34 -1.31 -11.88 -6.61
C LEU A 34 -2.65 -12.54 -6.99
N VAL A 35 -3.11 -13.48 -6.16
CA VAL A 35 -4.38 -14.18 -6.37
C VAL A 35 -5.55 -13.20 -6.30
N GLY A 36 -5.58 -12.35 -5.28
CA GLY A 36 -6.61 -11.32 -5.13
C GLY A 36 -6.64 -10.35 -6.29
N ALA A 37 -5.48 -9.92 -6.80
CA ALA A 37 -5.40 -9.03 -7.95
C ALA A 37 -5.96 -9.68 -9.22
N ARG A 38 -5.63 -10.95 -9.45
CA ARG A 38 -6.14 -11.69 -10.60
C ARG A 38 -7.65 -11.91 -10.51
N LEU A 39 -8.13 -12.44 -9.39
CA LEU A 39 -9.56 -12.68 -9.18
C LEU A 39 -10.35 -11.37 -9.21
N GLY A 40 -9.80 -10.29 -8.65
CA GLY A 40 -10.41 -8.97 -8.74
C GLY A 40 -10.59 -8.49 -10.18
N HIS A 41 -9.58 -8.70 -11.04
CA HIS A 41 -9.71 -8.38 -12.47
C HIS A 41 -10.78 -9.25 -13.14
N VAL A 42 -10.71 -10.56 -12.92
CA VAL A 42 -11.62 -11.55 -13.52
C VAL A 42 -13.07 -11.27 -13.17
N PHE A 43 -13.40 -11.07 -11.89
CA PHE A 43 -14.79 -10.95 -11.46
C PHE A 43 -15.36 -9.55 -11.64
N PHE A 44 -14.58 -8.48 -11.44
CA PHE A 44 -15.12 -7.12 -11.45
C PHE A 44 -14.99 -6.40 -12.78
N TYR A 45 -14.06 -6.82 -13.65
CA TYR A 45 -13.80 -6.11 -14.91
C TYR A 45 -14.11 -6.96 -16.14
N SER A 46 -13.86 -8.27 -16.09
CA SER A 46 -13.81 -9.11 -17.30
C SER A 46 -14.63 -10.40 -17.21
N TRP A 47 -15.60 -10.49 -16.30
CA TRP A 47 -16.35 -11.73 -16.05
C TRP A 47 -17.08 -12.28 -17.29
N PRO A 48 -17.73 -11.46 -18.15
CA PRO A 48 -18.37 -11.97 -19.37
C PRO A 48 -17.42 -12.71 -20.30
N TYR A 49 -16.14 -12.34 -20.32
CA TYR A 49 -15.10 -13.04 -21.07
C TYR A 49 -14.67 -14.33 -20.35
N PHE A 50 -14.24 -14.21 -19.10
CA PHE A 50 -13.68 -15.36 -18.36
C PHE A 50 -14.68 -16.47 -18.07
N SER A 51 -15.97 -16.15 -17.96
CA SER A 51 -17.04 -17.16 -17.84
C SER A 51 -17.07 -18.16 -19.00
N LYS A 52 -16.54 -17.78 -20.17
CA LYS A 52 -16.40 -18.64 -21.36
C LYS A 52 -14.99 -19.21 -21.52
N HIS A 53 -14.02 -18.68 -20.79
CA HIS A 53 -12.58 -18.96 -20.92
C HIS A 53 -11.94 -19.26 -19.55
N LEU A 54 -12.50 -20.20 -18.79
CA LEU A 54 -12.11 -20.45 -17.39
C LEU A 54 -10.62 -20.79 -17.22
N GLY A 55 -10.00 -21.49 -18.18
CA GLY A 55 -8.57 -21.81 -18.14
C GLY A 55 -7.66 -20.58 -18.20
N GLU A 56 -8.14 -19.47 -18.78
CA GLU A 56 -7.38 -18.23 -18.91
C GLU A 56 -7.31 -17.44 -17.61
N ILE A 57 -8.13 -17.78 -16.60
CA ILE A 57 -8.07 -17.17 -15.27
C ILE A 57 -6.67 -17.31 -14.65
N PHE A 58 -5.95 -18.40 -14.91
CA PHE A 58 -4.63 -18.66 -14.35
C PHE A 58 -3.48 -17.98 -15.13
N ARG A 59 -3.76 -17.42 -16.32
CA ARG A 59 -2.75 -16.81 -17.18
C ARG A 59 -2.43 -15.39 -16.71
N VAL A 60 -1.71 -15.29 -15.61
CA VAL A 60 -1.31 -14.01 -14.99
C VAL A 60 -0.31 -13.21 -15.84
N TRP A 61 0.39 -13.87 -16.77
CA TRP A 61 1.35 -13.24 -17.68
C TRP A 61 0.70 -12.49 -18.84
N ASP A 62 -0.58 -12.74 -19.12
CA ASP A 62 -1.33 -12.00 -20.17
C ASP A 62 -1.78 -10.61 -19.68
N GLY A 63 -1.36 -10.20 -18.49
CA GLY A 63 -1.79 -8.96 -17.83
C GLY A 63 -3.17 -9.09 -17.19
N GLY A 64 -3.80 -7.96 -16.87
CA GLY A 64 -5.13 -7.94 -16.22
C GLY A 64 -5.06 -8.25 -14.72
N MET A 65 -4.61 -7.26 -13.95
CA MET A 65 -4.48 -7.30 -12.50
C MET A 65 -5.24 -6.13 -11.87
N SER A 66 -6.06 -6.41 -10.85
CA SER A 66 -6.77 -5.37 -10.10
C SER A 66 -5.95 -4.97 -8.88
N SER A 67 -5.56 -3.70 -8.78
CA SER A 67 -4.87 -3.17 -7.59
C SER A 67 -5.72 -3.32 -6.33
N PHE A 68 -7.04 -3.09 -6.44
CA PHE A 68 -7.98 -3.24 -5.32
C PHE A 68 -8.12 -4.70 -4.88
N GLY A 69 -8.23 -5.61 -5.85
CA GLY A 69 -8.20 -7.05 -5.59
C GLY A 69 -6.91 -7.49 -4.89
N GLY A 70 -5.77 -6.94 -5.30
CA GLY A 70 -4.49 -7.25 -4.67
C GLY A 70 -4.38 -6.74 -3.23
N PHE A 71 -4.89 -5.54 -2.96
CA PHE A 71 -4.94 -5.01 -1.59
C PHE A 71 -5.79 -5.88 -0.67
N ILE A 72 -7.02 -6.24 -1.10
CA ILE A 72 -7.91 -7.10 -0.32
C ILE A 72 -7.30 -8.49 -0.12
N GLY A 73 -6.77 -9.10 -1.19
CA GLY A 73 -6.17 -10.43 -1.13
C GLY A 73 -4.96 -10.47 -0.18
N GLY A 74 -4.09 -9.46 -0.24
CA GLY A 74 -2.95 -9.34 0.67
C GLY A 74 -3.38 -9.12 2.13
N ALA A 75 -4.37 -8.26 2.37
CA ALA A 75 -4.89 -8.01 3.72
C ALA A 75 -5.58 -9.25 4.32
N LEU A 76 -6.32 -10.00 3.50
CA LEU A 76 -6.94 -11.26 3.91
C LEU A 76 -5.89 -12.32 4.23
N ALA A 77 -4.87 -12.47 3.38
CA ALA A 77 -3.77 -13.40 3.63
C ALA A 77 -2.98 -13.06 4.90
N PHE A 78 -2.70 -11.76 5.13
CA PHE A 78 -2.13 -11.29 6.39
C PHE A 78 -2.99 -11.71 7.59
N TRP A 79 -4.29 -11.44 7.54
CA TRP A 79 -5.21 -11.77 8.64
C TRP A 79 -5.27 -13.28 8.90
N ILE A 80 -5.40 -14.10 7.85
CA ILE A 80 -5.43 -15.57 7.97
C ILE A 80 -4.13 -16.08 8.57
N PHE A 81 -2.98 -15.68 8.01
CA PHE A 81 -1.68 -16.17 8.46
C PHE A 81 -1.42 -15.84 9.93
N VAL A 82 -1.66 -14.59 10.35
CA VAL A 82 -1.47 -14.17 11.75
C VAL A 82 -2.33 -14.99 12.71
N ARG A 83 -3.57 -15.34 12.31
CA ARG A 83 -4.46 -16.19 13.12
C ARG A 83 -3.99 -17.64 13.19
N LEU A 84 -3.52 -18.20 12.08
CA LEU A 84 -2.97 -19.55 12.05
C LEU A 84 -1.72 -19.68 12.92
N GLN A 85 -0.86 -18.67 12.90
CA GLN A 85 0.38 -18.63 13.68
C GLN A 85 0.18 -18.20 15.14
N LYS A 86 -1.05 -17.83 15.53
CA LYS A 86 -1.41 -17.40 16.90
C LYS A 86 -0.54 -16.26 17.45
N VAL A 87 -0.05 -15.39 16.56
CA VAL A 87 0.73 -14.20 16.92
C VAL A 87 -0.23 -13.03 17.19
N ASP A 88 0.16 -12.12 18.07
CA ASP A 88 -0.60 -10.90 18.30
C ASP A 88 -0.72 -10.09 17.00
N PHE A 89 -1.96 -9.71 16.68
CA PHE A 89 -2.27 -9.00 15.44
C PHE A 89 -1.54 -7.67 15.33
N TRP A 90 -1.46 -6.91 16.42
CA TRP A 90 -0.84 -5.58 16.41
C TRP A 90 0.68 -5.68 16.28
N GLN A 91 1.30 -6.69 16.87
CA GLN A 91 2.72 -6.93 16.68
C GLN A 91 3.06 -7.22 15.21
N ALA A 92 2.29 -8.10 14.56
CA ALA A 92 2.49 -8.39 13.14
C ALA A 92 2.17 -7.16 12.26
N ALA A 93 1.09 -6.45 12.55
CA ALA A 93 0.68 -5.27 11.80
C ALA A 93 1.71 -4.13 11.90
N GLU A 94 2.26 -3.88 13.10
CA GLU A 94 3.31 -2.87 13.30
C GLU A 94 4.58 -3.21 12.51
N ALA A 95 4.97 -4.48 12.43
CA ALA A 95 6.13 -4.89 11.64
C ALA A 95 5.92 -4.67 10.14
N VAL A 96 4.74 -5.04 9.62
CA VAL A 96 4.37 -4.84 8.21
C VAL A 96 4.25 -3.36 7.88
N LEU A 97 3.54 -2.59 8.70
CA LEU A 97 3.30 -1.17 8.46
C LEU A 97 4.54 -0.32 8.68
N TRP A 98 5.49 -0.75 9.52
CA TRP A 98 6.82 -0.15 9.58
C TRP A 98 7.61 -0.33 8.27
N ALA A 99 7.48 -1.48 7.61
CA ALA A 99 8.14 -1.73 6.33
C ALA A 99 7.44 -1.08 5.12
N PHE A 100 6.18 -0.66 5.29
CA PHE A 100 5.33 -0.11 4.24
C PHE A 100 5.96 1.07 3.45
N PRO A 101 6.44 2.16 4.05
CA PRO A 101 6.95 3.30 3.28
C PRO A 101 8.18 2.91 2.44
N PHE A 102 9.02 2.00 2.92
CA PHE A 102 10.16 1.49 2.15
C PHE A 102 9.71 0.64 0.96
N ALA A 103 8.69 -0.22 1.15
CA ALA A 103 8.10 -1.00 0.08
C ALA A 103 7.51 -0.10 -1.02
N MET A 104 6.76 0.92 -0.60
CA MET A 104 6.12 1.87 -1.50
C MET A 104 7.14 2.70 -2.28
N ILE A 105 8.20 3.18 -1.64
CA ILE A 105 9.28 3.90 -2.34
C ILE A 105 9.88 3.03 -3.44
N VAL A 106 10.21 1.76 -3.15
CA VAL A 106 10.74 0.84 -4.17
C VAL A 106 9.76 0.66 -5.32
N GLY A 107 8.46 0.46 -5.03
CA GLY A 107 7.43 0.38 -6.07
C GLY A 107 7.32 1.64 -6.91
N ARG A 108 7.39 2.83 -6.28
CA ARG A 108 7.33 4.12 -6.95
C ARG A 108 8.57 4.48 -7.74
N VAL A 109 9.73 3.96 -7.35
CA VAL A 109 10.95 4.03 -8.18
C VAL A 109 10.71 3.29 -9.49
N GLY A 110 10.12 2.08 -9.44
CA GLY A 110 9.74 1.34 -10.65
C GLY A 110 8.78 2.16 -11.54
N CYS A 111 7.74 2.75 -10.94
CA CYS A 111 6.79 3.61 -11.65
C CYS A 111 7.48 4.81 -12.33
N ALA A 112 8.38 5.48 -11.61
CA ALA A 112 9.13 6.63 -12.11
C ALA A 112 10.08 6.27 -13.27
N PHE A 113 10.62 5.05 -13.30
CA PHE A 113 11.47 4.59 -14.41
C PHE A 113 10.69 4.30 -15.69
N ILE A 114 9.45 3.81 -15.58
CA ILE A 114 8.62 3.44 -16.73
C ILE A 114 7.62 4.52 -17.13
N HIS A 115 7.52 5.60 -16.35
CA HIS A 115 6.61 6.73 -16.58
C HIS A 115 5.15 6.28 -16.77
N ASP A 116 4.66 5.40 -15.89
CA ASP A 116 3.30 4.84 -15.95
C ASP A 116 2.27 5.65 -15.13
N HIS A 117 2.70 6.65 -14.37
CA HIS A 117 1.82 7.50 -13.55
C HIS A 117 1.91 8.99 -13.96
N PRO A 118 1.41 9.35 -15.16
CA PRO A 118 1.40 10.74 -15.62
C PRO A 118 0.49 11.61 -14.76
N GLY A 119 0.99 12.79 -14.42
CA GLY A 119 0.24 13.85 -13.75
C GLY A 119 -0.32 14.88 -14.71
N ARG A 120 -0.84 15.97 -14.14
CA ARG A 120 -1.26 17.14 -14.90
C ARG A 120 -0.07 17.78 -15.61
N LEU A 121 -0.35 18.45 -16.72
CA LEU A 121 0.62 19.31 -17.40
C LEU A 121 1.19 20.35 -16.44
N THR A 122 2.48 20.61 -16.56
CA THR A 122 3.19 21.56 -15.71
C THR A 122 4.24 22.30 -16.51
N SER A 123 4.44 23.58 -16.18
CA SER A 123 5.51 24.41 -16.72
C SER A 123 6.71 24.52 -15.77
N LEU A 124 6.69 23.79 -14.66
CA LEU A 124 7.76 23.79 -13.67
C LEU A 124 9.01 23.07 -14.21
N ALA A 125 10.19 23.52 -13.78
CA ALA A 125 11.48 23.02 -14.28
C ALA A 125 11.74 21.53 -14.01
N PHE A 126 11.02 20.92 -13.08
CA PHE A 126 11.11 19.49 -12.76
C PHE A 126 9.98 18.65 -13.40
N GLY A 127 9.25 19.22 -14.36
CA GLY A 127 8.32 18.46 -15.19
C GLY A 127 9.06 17.41 -16.02
N VAL A 128 8.52 16.19 -16.04
CA VAL A 128 9.05 15.10 -16.86
C VAL A 128 8.33 15.12 -18.21
N GLN A 129 9.05 14.84 -19.29
CA GLN A 129 8.47 14.84 -20.63
C GLN A 129 7.65 13.58 -20.87
N TYR A 130 6.35 13.76 -21.10
CA TYR A 130 5.40 12.72 -21.50
C TYR A 130 4.88 13.03 -22.91
N PRO A 131 4.26 12.06 -23.61
CA PRO A 131 3.48 12.36 -24.81
C PRO A 131 2.45 13.47 -24.53
N GLY A 132 2.49 14.54 -25.32
CA GLY A 132 1.61 15.71 -25.16
C GLY A 132 2.13 16.82 -24.24
N GLY A 133 3.32 16.69 -23.67
CA GLY A 133 4.03 17.79 -22.98
C GLY A 133 4.56 17.43 -21.60
N ALA A 134 5.23 18.40 -20.97
CA ALA A 134 5.80 18.25 -19.64
C ALA A 134 4.70 18.09 -18.58
N ARG A 135 4.82 17.06 -17.75
CA ARG A 135 3.85 16.70 -16.70
C ARG A 135 4.55 16.48 -15.36
N PHE A 136 3.77 16.57 -14.28
CA PHE A 136 4.21 15.98 -13.02
C PHE A 136 4.37 14.48 -13.15
N ASP A 137 5.42 13.92 -12.55
CA ASP A 137 5.60 12.48 -12.42
C ASP A 137 5.16 12.05 -11.00
N LEU A 138 4.02 11.37 -10.89
CA LEU A 138 3.52 10.99 -9.57
C LEU A 138 4.35 9.90 -8.91
N GLY A 139 5.10 9.09 -9.67
CA GLY A 139 6.06 8.15 -9.09
C GLY A 139 7.10 8.91 -8.26
N ILE A 140 7.69 9.94 -8.87
CA ILE A 140 8.68 10.81 -8.22
C ILE A 140 8.06 11.56 -7.03
N LEU A 141 6.91 12.22 -7.23
CA LEU A 141 6.27 13.00 -6.16
C LEU A 141 5.87 12.14 -4.96
N GLU A 142 5.38 10.91 -5.19
CA GLU A 142 5.06 9.98 -4.10
C GLU A 142 6.31 9.49 -3.35
N ILE A 143 7.46 9.30 -4.02
CA ILE A 143 8.72 8.99 -3.32
C ILE A 143 9.08 10.12 -2.36
N PHE A 144 9.05 11.37 -2.83
CA PHE A 144 9.34 12.53 -1.99
C PHE A 144 8.35 12.68 -0.84
N ALA A 145 7.07 12.41 -1.07
CA ALA A 145 6.07 12.43 -0.01
C ALA A 145 6.25 11.29 1.01
N LEU A 146 6.73 10.11 0.59
CA LEU A 146 6.96 8.97 1.49
C LEU A 146 8.28 9.06 2.24
N ALA A 147 9.27 9.79 1.73
CA ALA A 147 10.61 9.87 2.32
C ALA A 147 10.60 10.36 3.78
N PRO A 148 9.86 11.41 4.19
CA PRO A 148 9.78 11.81 5.59
C PRO A 148 9.24 10.70 6.50
N LEU A 149 8.24 9.95 6.05
CA LEU A 149 7.68 8.83 6.80
C LEU A 149 8.69 7.69 6.94
N ALA A 150 9.39 7.34 5.84
CA ALA A 150 10.45 6.34 5.85
C ALA A 150 11.60 6.72 6.79
N VAL A 151 12.05 7.98 6.75
CA VAL A 151 13.10 8.51 7.64
C VAL A 151 12.64 8.47 9.09
N ALA A 152 11.43 8.92 9.39
CA ALA A 152 10.86 8.85 10.74
C ALA A 152 10.82 7.40 11.24
N PHE A 153 10.34 6.46 10.43
CA PHE A 153 10.27 5.05 10.80
C PHE A 153 11.65 4.44 10.99
N PHE A 154 12.63 4.80 10.16
CA PHE A 154 14.01 4.39 10.34
C PHE A 154 14.58 4.91 11.66
N ILE A 155 14.35 6.17 12.04
CA ILE A 155 14.82 6.72 13.33
C ILE A 155 14.17 6.01 14.51
N LEU A 156 12.86 5.74 14.44
CA LEU A 156 12.08 5.13 15.52
C LEU A 156 12.21 3.60 15.59
N ARG A 157 12.96 2.97 14.69
CA ARG A 157 13.03 1.51 14.53
C ARG A 157 13.45 0.71 15.77
N LYS A 158 14.31 1.28 16.61
CA LYS A 158 14.85 0.59 17.81
C LYS A 158 13.97 0.77 19.05
N LYS A 159 12.92 1.60 18.95
CA LYS A 159 12.02 1.87 20.08
C LYS A 159 10.87 0.88 20.06
N GLU A 160 10.49 0.45 21.26
CA GLU A 160 9.28 -0.33 21.47
C GLU A 160 8.17 0.58 21.94
N TYR A 161 7.01 0.44 21.32
CA TYR A 161 5.84 1.28 21.61
C TYR A 161 4.72 0.39 22.11
N LYS A 162 4.09 0.81 23.21
CA LYS A 162 2.87 0.17 23.72
C LYS A 162 1.65 0.47 22.85
N THR A 163 1.72 1.51 22.04
CA THR A 163 0.70 1.93 21.08
C THR A 163 1.15 1.58 19.65
N PRO A 164 0.21 1.29 18.73
CA PRO A 164 0.52 0.97 17.35
C PRO A 164 0.92 2.24 16.55
N VAL A 165 2.09 2.79 16.85
CA VAL A 165 2.57 4.07 16.31
C VAL A 165 2.76 4.00 14.80
N PHE A 166 3.33 2.91 14.28
CA PHE A 166 3.60 2.78 12.85
C PHE A 166 2.30 2.62 12.06
N SER A 167 1.33 1.88 12.59
CA SER A 167 0.01 1.75 11.99
C SER A 167 -0.70 3.09 11.91
N ILE A 168 -0.76 3.82 13.03
CA ILE A 168 -1.42 5.13 13.09
C ILE A 168 -0.75 6.12 12.14
N ALA A 169 0.58 6.20 12.19
CA ALA A 169 1.34 7.10 11.35
C ALA A 169 1.15 6.78 9.86
N THR A 170 1.22 5.50 9.46
CA THR A 170 0.96 5.10 8.06
C THR A 170 -0.47 5.47 7.67
N LEU A 171 -1.49 5.08 8.43
CA LEU A 171 -2.89 5.34 8.09
C LEU A 171 -3.20 6.83 7.90
N LEU A 172 -2.70 7.68 8.80
CA LEU A 172 -2.95 9.12 8.75
C LEU A 172 -2.05 9.81 7.72
N TYR A 173 -0.74 9.62 7.81
CA TYR A 173 0.21 10.33 6.96
C TYR A 173 0.08 9.91 5.50
N TYR A 174 0.08 8.60 5.22
CA TYR A 174 -0.09 8.11 3.85
C TYR A 174 -1.48 8.44 3.32
N GLY A 175 -2.54 8.26 4.13
CA GLY A 175 -3.89 8.62 3.72
C GLY A 175 -4.01 10.10 3.32
N VAL A 176 -3.54 11.02 4.16
CA VAL A 176 -3.59 12.45 3.84
C VAL A 176 -2.74 12.79 2.61
N THR A 177 -1.47 12.36 2.58
CA THR A 177 -0.57 12.68 1.46
C THR A 177 -1.08 12.10 0.14
N ARG A 178 -1.54 10.85 0.14
CA ARG A 178 -2.09 10.19 -1.05
C ARG A 178 -3.34 10.87 -1.56
N PHE A 179 -4.23 11.30 -0.67
CA PHE A 179 -5.46 12.03 -1.04
C PHE A 179 -5.14 13.31 -1.84
N PHE A 180 -4.18 14.10 -1.36
CA PHE A 180 -3.81 15.37 -2.01
C PHE A 180 -3.01 15.18 -3.30
N LEU A 181 -2.04 14.25 -3.30
CA LEU A 181 -1.26 13.96 -4.51
C LEU A 181 -2.14 13.46 -5.66
N ASP A 182 -3.24 12.79 -5.35
CA ASP A 182 -4.11 12.24 -6.39
C ASP A 182 -4.83 13.31 -7.23
N PHE A 183 -5.02 14.53 -6.70
CA PHE A 183 -5.55 15.65 -7.49
C PHE A 183 -4.62 16.03 -8.66
N LEU A 184 -3.32 15.75 -8.52
CA LEU A 184 -2.31 16.01 -9.54
C LEU A 184 -2.27 14.92 -10.63
N ARG A 185 -3.05 13.84 -10.54
CA ARG A 185 -3.16 12.84 -11.62
C ARG A 185 -3.72 13.45 -12.89
N ALA A 186 -3.22 12.96 -14.02
CA ALA A 186 -3.72 13.33 -15.34
C ALA A 186 -5.24 13.04 -15.46
N ILE A 187 -5.90 13.86 -16.27
CA ILE A 187 -7.33 13.72 -16.61
C ILE A 187 -7.55 13.58 -18.12
N ASP A 188 -6.53 13.92 -18.88
CA ASP A 188 -6.54 14.18 -20.31
C ASP A 188 -5.72 13.14 -21.08
N VAL A 189 -5.41 12.00 -20.45
CA VAL A 189 -4.68 10.88 -21.04
C VAL A 189 -5.58 9.65 -21.17
N ALA A 190 -5.32 8.82 -22.18
CA ALA A 190 -5.98 7.53 -22.31
C ALA A 190 -5.67 6.66 -21.08
N GLY A 191 -6.70 6.11 -20.45
CA GLY A 191 -6.55 5.36 -19.20
C GLY A 191 -6.48 6.21 -17.93
N ALA A 192 -6.85 7.50 -17.99
CA ALA A 192 -7.02 8.32 -16.80
C ALA A 192 -7.99 7.67 -15.80
N ASP A 193 -7.68 7.79 -14.52
CA ASP A 193 -8.49 7.20 -13.45
C ASP A 193 -9.94 7.68 -13.50
N ALA A 194 -10.86 6.72 -13.37
CA ALA A 194 -12.27 7.00 -13.20
C ALA A 194 -12.50 7.89 -11.97
N ARG A 195 -13.40 8.87 -12.11
CA ARG A 195 -13.80 9.76 -11.01
C ARG A 195 -15.27 9.58 -10.72
N TYR A 196 -15.57 9.31 -9.46
CA TYR A 196 -16.92 9.20 -8.93
C TYR A 196 -17.14 10.43 -8.06
N ALA A 197 -18.19 11.20 -8.33
CA ALA A 197 -18.45 12.49 -7.66
C ALA A 197 -17.20 13.42 -7.58
N GLY A 198 -16.36 13.42 -8.63
CA GLY A 198 -15.16 14.26 -8.72
C GLY A 198 -13.89 13.68 -8.07
N LEU A 199 -13.96 12.54 -7.38
CA LEU A 199 -12.83 11.91 -6.70
C LEU A 199 -12.47 10.54 -7.29
N THR A 200 -11.20 10.16 -7.21
CA THR A 200 -10.77 8.82 -7.65
C THR A 200 -11.00 7.76 -6.56
N PRO A 201 -11.04 6.46 -6.93
CA PRO A 201 -11.04 5.37 -5.97
C PRO A 201 -9.90 5.45 -4.93
N ALA A 202 -8.72 5.95 -5.33
CA ALA A 202 -7.60 6.09 -4.41
C ALA A 202 -7.84 7.18 -3.35
N GLN A 203 -8.55 8.26 -3.71
CA GLN A 203 -8.95 9.30 -2.75
C GLN A 203 -9.97 8.78 -1.74
N TYR A 204 -10.97 8.02 -2.19
CA TYR A 204 -11.90 7.34 -1.28
C TYR A 204 -11.19 6.36 -0.35
N GLY A 205 -10.28 5.54 -0.88
CA GLY A 205 -9.45 4.65 -0.08
C GLY A 205 -8.64 5.42 0.97
N SER A 206 -8.03 6.54 0.57
CA SER A 206 -7.27 7.43 1.45
C SER A 206 -8.12 8.00 2.59
N MET A 207 -9.36 8.40 2.32
CA MET A 207 -10.30 8.86 3.35
C MET A 207 -10.60 7.75 4.36
N VAL A 208 -10.83 6.52 3.89
CA VAL A 208 -11.07 5.36 4.75
C VAL A 208 -9.87 5.09 5.65
N LEU A 209 -8.64 5.14 5.12
CA LEU A 209 -7.42 4.98 5.92
C LEU A 209 -7.33 6.04 7.03
N VAL A 210 -7.60 7.31 6.71
CA VAL A 210 -7.59 8.39 7.70
C VAL A 210 -8.64 8.16 8.78
N VAL A 211 -9.87 7.80 8.41
CA VAL A 211 -10.95 7.50 9.35
C VAL A 211 -10.55 6.35 10.30
N ILE A 212 -9.99 5.26 9.77
CA ILE A 212 -9.51 4.13 10.58
C ILE A 212 -8.41 4.59 11.56
N GLY A 213 -7.46 5.41 11.09
CA GLY A 213 -6.42 5.98 11.94
C GLY A 213 -6.98 6.84 13.09
N CYS A 214 -7.95 7.71 12.80
CA CYS A 214 -8.62 8.54 13.80
C CYS A 214 -9.41 7.71 14.82
N VAL A 215 -10.16 6.69 14.36
CA VAL A 215 -10.89 5.76 15.22
C VAL A 215 -9.92 5.02 16.15
N LEU A 216 -8.81 4.53 15.62
CA LEU A 216 -7.79 3.84 16.41
C LEU A 216 -7.22 4.72 17.52
N ILE A 217 -6.90 5.99 17.24
CA ILE A 217 -6.50 6.96 18.26
C ILE A 217 -7.59 7.14 19.33
N GLY A 218 -8.86 7.29 18.90
CA GLY A 218 -9.99 7.45 19.81
C GLY A 218 -10.16 6.27 20.76
N LEU A 219 -10.02 5.04 20.24
CA LEU A 219 -10.09 3.81 21.04
C LEU A 219 -8.94 3.71 22.05
N LEU A 220 -7.72 4.10 21.65
CA LEU A 220 -6.55 4.07 22.54
C LEU A 220 -6.68 5.10 23.68
N ARG A 221 -7.17 6.31 23.38
CA ARG A 221 -7.43 7.34 24.40
C ARG A 221 -8.45 6.87 25.44
N LYS A 222 -9.54 6.22 25.00
CA LYS A 222 -10.55 5.64 25.91
C LYS A 222 -10.01 4.52 26.80
N ARG A 223 -9.03 3.73 26.32
CA ARG A 223 -8.38 2.69 27.12
C ARG A 223 -7.38 3.27 28.13
N GLY A 224 -6.70 4.36 27.77
CA GLY A 224 -5.80 5.09 28.67
C GLY A 224 -6.51 5.82 29.80
N ALA A 225 -7.70 6.38 29.54
CA ALA A 225 -8.51 7.08 30.54
C ALA A 225 -9.25 6.14 31.53
N LYS A 226 -9.26 4.82 31.28
CA LYS A 226 -9.88 3.80 32.14
C LYS A 226 -8.89 3.09 33.07
N LYS A 227 -7.60 3.45 33.01
CA LYS A 227 -6.54 2.99 33.92
C LYS A 227 -6.18 4.12 34.86
#